data_AF-A0A437PMM4-F1
#
_entry.id   AF-A0A437PMM4-F1
#
_cell.length_a   1.000
_cell.length_b   1.000
_cell.length_c   1.000
_cell.angle_alpha   90.00
_cell.angle_beta   90.00
_cell.angle_gamma   90.00
#
_symmetry.space_group_name_H-M   'P 1'
#
loop_
_entity.id
_entity.type
_entity.pdbx_description
1 polymer ?
#
loop_
_entity_poly.entity_id
_entity_poly.type
_entity_poly.pdbx_seq_one_letter_code
_entity_poly.pdbx_strand_id
1 'polypeptide(L)'
;MNLEKSINVVASFGAAVVIVGALFKIVHWSGANEMLMVGMFTEAAIFILFGVLYLQQKPEKDYQWENVYPELVGGTPNTTRATVTSLGTAQGLSPEAVENLNKSIKGLTDTANSLQEITKVTGATKDFVSNLNSSSESLSALNKSVSDAANSIGAISTSSQEASKFTQQYAKAGEQLSSLNSIYEAQINEANKHLQALNSYYAGINSVAGSVVSSEKDAELFKAELAKLNANIQSLNQVYGSMLTAMKG
;
A
#
# COMPACT_ATOMS: atom_id res chain seq x y z
N MET A 1 17.87 -5.83 -8.84
CA MET A 1 16.92 -6.84 -8.33
C MET A 1 17.54 -8.24 -8.17
N ASN A 2 18.42 -8.71 -9.06
CA ASN A 2 19.06 -10.03 -8.89
C ASN A 2 20.28 -10.03 -7.95
N LEU A 3 21.04 -8.93 -7.90
CA LEU A 3 22.29 -8.86 -7.11
C LEU A 3 22.03 -8.91 -5.59
N GLU A 4 21.04 -8.18 -5.09
CA GLU A 4 20.67 -8.16 -3.67
C GLU A 4 20.11 -9.51 -3.19
N LYS A 5 19.29 -10.18 -4.01
CA LYS A 5 18.81 -11.53 -3.70
C LYS A 5 19.96 -12.52 -3.63
N SER A 6 20.90 -12.48 -4.58
CA SER A 6 22.07 -13.35 -4.57
C SER A 6 22.98 -13.09 -3.36
N ILE A 7 23.18 -11.82 -2.97
CA ILE A 7 23.96 -11.44 -1.78
C ILE A 7 23.33 -12.00 -0.49
N ASN A 8 22.01 -11.84 -0.31
CA ASN A 8 21.34 -12.34 0.88
C ASN A 8 21.36 -13.87 0.95
N VAL A 9 21.26 -14.55 -0.19
CA VAL A 9 21.40 -16.01 -0.27
C VAL A 9 22.81 -16.45 0.13
N VAL A 10 23.87 -15.83 -0.42
CA VAL A 10 25.26 -16.16 -0.06
C VAL A 10 25.54 -15.89 1.41
N ALA A 11 25.00 -14.80 1.97
CA ALA A 11 25.09 -14.49 3.40
C ALA A 11 24.43 -15.57 4.27
N SER A 12 23.24 -16.03 3.87
CA SER A 12 22.50 -17.07 4.59
C SER A 12 23.25 -18.40 4.59
N PHE A 13 23.91 -18.75 3.47
CA PHE A 13 24.77 -19.94 3.40
C PHE A 13 26.01 -19.81 4.29
N GLY A 14 26.64 -18.63 4.34
CA GLY A 14 27.77 -18.39 5.23
C GLY A 14 27.40 -18.50 6.71
N ALA A 15 26.27 -17.91 7.12
CA ALA A 15 25.77 -18.02 8.48
C ALA A 15 25.51 -19.48 8.89
N ALA A 16 25.04 -20.32 7.96
CA ALA A 16 24.88 -21.75 8.22
C ALA A 16 26.21 -22.45 8.55
N VAL A 17 27.29 -22.11 7.84
CA VAL A 17 28.64 -22.67 8.10
C VAL A 17 29.14 -22.28 9.50
N VAL A 18 28.86 -21.05 9.94
CA VAL A 18 29.19 -20.56 11.29
C VAL A 18 28.43 -21.33 12.36
N ILE A 19 27.12 -21.51 12.17
CA ILE A 19 26.27 -22.24 13.12
C ILE A 19 26.75 -23.68 13.27
N VAL A 20 27.13 -24.34 12.17
CA VAL A 20 27.68 -25.70 12.21
C VAL A 20 29.03 -25.74 12.95
N GLY A 21 29.91 -24.74 12.73
CA GLY A 21 31.16 -24.65 13.48
C GLY A 21 30.97 -24.43 14.98
N ALA A 22 30.02 -23.57 15.36
CA ALA A 22 29.65 -23.36 16.75
C ALA A 22 29.06 -24.63 17.38
N LEU A 23 28.23 -25.36 16.65
CA LEU A 23 27.67 -26.64 17.10
C LEU A 23 28.77 -27.67 17.39
N PHE A 24 29.75 -27.82 16.49
CA PHE A 24 30.88 -28.73 16.71
C PHE A 24 31.67 -28.37 17.97
N LYS A 25 31.84 -27.07 18.25
CA LYS A 25 32.50 -26.59 19.46
C LYS A 25 31.73 -26.93 20.74
N ILE A 26 30.41 -26.81 20.73
CA ILE A 26 29.55 -27.10 21.89
C ILE A 26 29.48 -28.61 22.17
N VAL A 27 29.41 -29.45 21.13
CA VAL A 27 29.31 -30.91 21.26
C VAL A 27 30.68 -31.59 21.42
N HIS A 28 31.78 -30.83 21.37
CA HIS A 28 33.15 -31.32 21.56
C HIS A 28 33.57 -32.41 20.56
N TRP A 29 33.13 -32.29 19.30
CA TRP A 29 33.54 -33.21 18.26
C TRP A 29 35.02 -33.04 17.87
N SER A 30 35.66 -34.12 17.43
CA SER A 30 37.02 -34.08 16.88
C SER A 30 37.08 -33.10 15.70
N GLY A 31 38.03 -32.17 15.72
CA GLY A 31 38.15 -31.12 14.68
C GLY A 31 37.28 -29.89 14.92
N ALA A 32 36.69 -29.73 16.11
CA ALA A 32 35.78 -28.61 16.41
C ALA A 32 36.45 -27.23 16.35
N ASN A 33 37.73 -27.13 16.70
CA ASN A 33 38.44 -25.84 16.64
C ASN A 33 38.64 -25.40 15.19
N GLU A 34 38.98 -26.34 14.32
CA GLU A 34 39.21 -26.15 12.91
C GLU A 34 37.91 -25.77 12.19
N MET A 35 36.80 -26.47 12.48
CA MET A 35 35.49 -26.15 11.91
C MET A 35 34.98 -24.79 12.40
N LEU A 36 35.16 -24.47 13.69
CA LEU A 36 34.80 -23.15 14.23
C LEU A 36 35.64 -22.04 13.58
N MET A 37 36.93 -22.27 13.39
CA MET A 37 37.83 -21.33 12.73
C MET A 37 37.38 -21.03 11.30
N VAL A 38 37.03 -22.05 10.52
CA VAL A 38 36.46 -21.90 9.17
C VAL A 38 35.16 -21.09 9.19
N GLY A 39 34.26 -21.39 10.14
CA GLY A 39 33.03 -20.62 10.32
C GLY A 39 33.31 -19.14 10.58
N MET A 40 34.14 -18.83 11.59
CA MET A 40 34.45 -17.45 11.95
C MET A 40 35.15 -16.67 10.83
N PHE A 41 36.02 -17.30 10.04
CA PHE A 41 36.62 -16.66 8.86
C PHE A 41 35.59 -16.39 7.76
N THR A 42 34.64 -17.30 7.56
CA THR A 42 33.54 -17.13 6.61
C THR A 42 32.68 -15.92 7.01
N GLU A 43 32.36 -15.78 8.29
CA GLU A 43 31.58 -14.65 8.81
C GLU A 43 32.32 -13.31 8.64
N ALA A 44 33.61 -13.28 8.97
CA ALA A 44 34.43 -12.09 8.80
C ALA A 44 34.48 -11.63 7.33
N ALA A 45 34.61 -12.56 6.39
CA ALA A 45 34.61 -12.26 4.96
C ALA A 45 33.27 -11.68 4.49
N ILE A 46 32.15 -12.22 4.98
CA ILE A 46 30.81 -11.73 4.65
C ILE A 46 30.58 -10.32 5.21
N PHE A 47 30.95 -10.05 6.47
CA PHE A 47 30.81 -8.72 7.04
C PHE A 47 31.64 -7.66 6.31
N ILE A 48 32.86 -8.00 5.90
CA ILE A 48 33.69 -7.08 5.10
C ILE A 48 33.01 -6.81 3.74
N LEU A 49 32.51 -7.84 3.06
CA LEU A 49 31.77 -7.69 1.81
C LEU A 49 30.54 -6.79 1.98
N PHE A 50 29.74 -7.00 3.03
CA PHE A 50 28.59 -6.16 3.34
C PHE A 50 28.98 -4.73 3.69
N GLY A 51 30.05 -4.53 4.46
CA GLY A 51 30.53 -3.18 4.81
C GLY A 51 30.95 -2.38 3.58
N VAL A 52 31.69 -3.01 2.64
CA VAL A 52 32.09 -2.38 1.37
C VAL A 52 30.89 -2.10 0.47
N LEU A 53 29.92 -3.02 0.40
CA LEU A 53 28.70 -2.80 -0.37
C LEU A 53 27.81 -1.72 0.24
N TYR A 54 27.68 -1.66 1.56
CA TYR A 54 26.92 -0.64 2.27
C TYR A 54 27.49 0.77 2.03
N LEU A 55 28.82 0.90 1.94
CA LEU A 55 29.48 2.14 1.53
C LEU A 55 29.14 2.57 0.09
N GLN A 56 28.74 1.64 -0.78
CA GLN A 56 28.34 1.91 -2.17
C GLN A 56 26.82 2.01 -2.36
N GLN A 57 26.01 1.69 -1.34
CA GLN A 57 24.56 1.87 -1.42
C GLN A 57 24.26 3.36 -1.45
N LYS A 58 23.78 3.85 -2.60
CA LYS A 58 23.21 5.20 -2.72
C LYS A 58 22.10 5.33 -1.67
N PRO A 59 22.00 6.46 -0.95
CA PRO A 59 20.91 6.70 -0.03
C PRO A 59 19.58 6.47 -0.77
N GLU A 60 18.64 5.79 -0.11
CA GLU A 60 17.30 5.59 -0.65
C GLU A 60 16.78 6.91 -1.18
N LYS A 61 16.39 6.93 -2.46
CA LYS A 61 15.80 8.12 -3.04
C LYS A 61 14.47 8.33 -2.33
N ASP A 62 14.41 9.36 -1.51
CA ASP A 62 13.17 9.80 -0.91
C ASP A 62 12.27 10.33 -2.04
N TYR A 63 11.32 9.50 -2.46
CA TYR A 63 10.38 9.86 -3.50
C TYR A 63 9.27 10.67 -2.83
N GLN A 64 9.29 11.99 -3.04
CA GLN A 64 8.22 12.90 -2.63
C GLN A 64 6.97 12.67 -3.50
N TRP A 65 6.32 11.52 -3.32
CA TRP A 65 5.12 11.12 -4.05
C TRP A 65 3.96 12.06 -3.78
N GLU A 66 3.99 12.80 -2.68
CA GLU A 66 3.04 13.84 -2.26
C GLU A 66 2.95 14.96 -3.31
N ASN A 67 4.04 15.25 -4.02
CA ASN A 67 4.06 16.29 -5.07
C ASN A 67 3.38 15.84 -6.37
N VAL A 68 3.32 14.53 -6.64
CA VAL A 68 2.78 13.95 -7.88
C VAL A 68 1.37 13.41 -7.68
N TYR A 69 1.07 12.93 -6.46
CA TYR A 69 -0.20 12.36 -6.05
C TYR A 69 -0.66 13.00 -4.73
N PRO A 70 -1.05 14.28 -4.75
CA PRO A 70 -1.49 15.02 -3.56
C PRO A 70 -2.71 14.37 -2.87
N GLU A 71 -3.46 13.54 -3.60
CA GLU A 71 -4.60 12.76 -3.11
C GLU A 71 -4.24 11.76 -1.99
N LEU A 72 -2.99 11.31 -1.92
CA LEU A 72 -2.53 10.37 -0.90
C LEU A 72 -2.35 11.04 0.48
N VAL A 73 -2.18 12.37 0.53
CA VAL A 73 -2.13 13.18 1.77
C VAL A 73 -3.39 14.03 1.96
N GLY A 74 -4.47 13.75 1.21
CA GLY A 74 -5.73 14.49 1.32
C GLY A 74 -5.74 15.86 0.65
N GLY A 75 -4.77 16.15 -0.23
CA GLY A 75 -4.77 17.30 -1.11
C GLY A 75 -5.73 17.14 -2.30
N THR A 76 -6.12 18.24 -2.94
CA THR A 76 -6.96 18.21 -4.14
C THR A 76 -6.19 17.68 -5.35
N PRO A 77 -6.81 16.88 -6.23
CA PRO A 77 -6.12 16.26 -7.37
C PRO A 77 -5.61 17.30 -8.35
N ASN A 78 -4.33 17.18 -8.73
CA ASN A 78 -3.73 18.03 -9.75
C ASN A 78 -4.35 17.68 -11.11
N THR A 79 -5.26 18.53 -11.60
CA THR A 79 -6.09 18.27 -12.79
C THR A 79 -5.31 18.41 -14.12
N THR A 80 -3.98 18.43 -14.09
CA THR A 80 -3.13 18.43 -15.29
C THR A 80 -2.75 17.00 -15.70
N ARG A 81 -3.69 16.05 -15.66
CA ARG A 81 -3.46 14.70 -16.20
C ARG A 81 -3.77 14.72 -17.69
N ALA A 82 -2.72 14.63 -18.52
CA ALA A 82 -2.83 14.47 -19.96
C ALA A 82 -3.83 13.36 -20.27
N THR A 83 -5.00 13.74 -20.76
CA THR A 83 -6.05 12.80 -21.11
C THR A 83 -5.57 11.97 -22.30
N VAL A 84 -5.72 10.65 -22.21
CA VAL A 84 -5.58 9.67 -23.30
C VAL A 84 -6.72 9.89 -24.31
N THR A 85 -6.78 11.08 -24.90
CA THR A 85 -7.77 11.42 -25.94
C THR A 85 -7.16 11.35 -27.33
N SER A 86 -5.84 11.19 -27.48
CA SER A 86 -5.24 11.15 -28.83
C SER A 86 -5.04 9.73 -29.42
N LEU A 87 -5.26 8.64 -28.67
CA LEU A 87 -5.27 7.29 -29.28
C LEU A 87 -6.44 7.06 -30.25
N GLY A 88 -7.47 7.91 -30.20
CA GLY A 88 -8.55 7.93 -31.20
C GLY A 88 -8.21 8.66 -32.50
N THR A 89 -7.03 9.29 -32.59
CA THR A 89 -6.56 10.01 -33.79
C THR A 89 -5.46 9.27 -34.56
N ALA A 90 -5.15 8.03 -34.17
CA ALA A 90 -4.21 7.19 -34.91
C ALA A 90 -4.86 6.68 -36.21
N GLN A 91 -4.80 7.52 -37.25
CA GLN A 91 -4.66 7.04 -38.61
C GLN A 91 -3.49 6.05 -38.66
N GLY A 92 -3.77 4.75 -38.77
CA GLY A 92 -2.73 3.76 -39.05
C GLY A 92 -2.99 2.37 -38.50
N LEU A 93 -3.83 1.59 -39.19
CA LEU A 93 -3.61 0.14 -39.28
C LEU A 93 -2.30 -0.05 -40.07
N SER A 94 -1.16 -0.01 -39.39
CA SER A 94 0.13 -0.16 -40.06
C SER A 94 0.33 -1.63 -40.45
N PRO A 95 0.87 -1.91 -41.65
CA PRO A 95 1.25 -3.26 -42.08
C PRO A 95 2.16 -3.99 -41.06
N GLU A 96 2.93 -3.22 -40.29
CA GLU A 96 3.83 -3.69 -39.25
C GLU A 96 3.10 -4.33 -38.05
N ALA A 97 1.92 -3.84 -37.68
CA ALA A 97 1.11 -4.45 -36.62
C ALA A 97 0.56 -5.82 -37.04
N VAL A 98 0.24 -5.99 -38.33
CA VAL A 98 -0.27 -7.24 -38.91
C VAL A 98 0.85 -8.28 -39.06
N GLU A 99 2.05 -7.84 -39.45
CA GLU A 99 3.27 -8.67 -39.53
C GLU A 99 3.61 -9.31 -38.18
N ASN A 100 3.54 -8.52 -37.09
CA ASN A 100 3.86 -8.98 -35.74
C ASN A 100 2.84 -10.01 -35.20
N LEU A 101 1.57 -9.88 -35.59
CA LEU A 101 0.54 -10.87 -35.24
C LEU A 101 0.78 -12.22 -35.96
N ASN A 102 1.16 -12.18 -37.24
CA ASN A 102 1.41 -13.38 -38.04
C ASN A 102 2.60 -14.20 -37.50
N LYS A 103 3.69 -13.52 -37.08
CA LYS A 103 4.83 -14.18 -36.42
C LYS A 103 4.44 -14.89 -35.12
N SER A 104 3.55 -14.29 -34.35
CA SER A 104 3.10 -14.84 -33.06
C SER A 104 2.28 -16.12 -33.24
N ILE A 105 1.44 -16.20 -34.27
CA ILE A 105 0.62 -17.38 -34.57
C ILE A 105 1.49 -18.56 -35.03
N LYS A 106 2.51 -18.32 -35.86
CA LYS A 106 3.45 -19.39 -36.28
C LYS A 106 4.20 -20.04 -35.11
N GLY A 107 4.68 -19.25 -34.16
CA GLY A 107 5.41 -19.79 -32.99
C GLY A 107 4.58 -20.74 -32.13
N LEU A 108 3.26 -20.54 -32.08
CA LEU A 108 2.35 -21.41 -31.35
C LEU A 108 2.18 -22.77 -32.05
N THR A 109 2.11 -22.79 -33.38
CA THR A 109 1.98 -24.02 -34.18
C THR A 109 3.22 -24.92 -34.06
N ASP A 110 4.42 -24.33 -34.07
CA ASP A 110 5.66 -25.10 -33.95
C ASP A 110 5.79 -25.79 -32.58
N THR A 111 5.36 -25.10 -31.52
CA THR A 111 5.36 -25.64 -30.15
C THR A 111 4.43 -26.85 -30.01
N ALA A 112 3.28 -26.85 -30.69
CA ALA A 112 2.32 -27.94 -30.64
C ALA A 112 2.84 -29.22 -31.35
N ASN A 113 3.59 -29.07 -32.44
CA ASN A 113 4.16 -30.19 -33.16
C ASN A 113 5.27 -30.90 -32.36
N SER A 114 6.10 -30.15 -31.63
CA SER A 114 7.14 -30.72 -30.76
C SER A 114 6.58 -31.57 -29.61
N LEU A 115 5.39 -31.25 -29.10
CA LEU A 115 4.72 -32.03 -28.07
C LEU A 115 4.22 -33.40 -28.59
N GLN A 116 3.86 -33.47 -29.87
CA GLN A 116 3.33 -34.69 -30.47
C GLN A 116 4.43 -35.76 -30.69
N GLU A 117 5.67 -35.31 -30.90
CA GLU A 117 6.83 -36.18 -31.15
C GLU A 117 7.34 -36.89 -29.88
N ILE A 118 7.18 -36.25 -28.71
CA ILE A 118 7.52 -36.81 -27.39
C ILE A 118 6.66 -38.03 -27.03
N THR A 119 5.49 -38.20 -27.65
CA THR A 119 4.48 -39.20 -27.25
C THR A 119 4.73 -40.60 -27.84
N LYS A 120 5.74 -40.80 -28.73
CA LYS A 120 5.86 -42.02 -29.56
C LYS A 120 6.93 -43.06 -29.14
N VAL A 121 7.68 -42.92 -28.05
CA VAL A 121 8.81 -43.84 -27.79
C VAL A 121 8.49 -44.92 -26.74
N THR A 122 8.41 -46.15 -27.26
CA THR A 122 8.12 -47.46 -26.66
C THR A 122 9.18 -47.97 -25.66
N GLY A 123 9.65 -47.13 -24.72
CA GLY A 123 10.54 -47.53 -23.59
C GLY A 123 9.81 -47.89 -22.30
N ALA A 124 8.52 -47.58 -22.23
CA ALA A 124 7.75 -47.51 -21.00
C ALA A 124 7.58 -48.84 -20.23
N THR A 125 7.72 -50.02 -20.82
CA THR A 125 7.52 -51.29 -20.07
C THR A 125 8.67 -51.61 -19.12
N LYS A 126 9.92 -51.31 -19.51
CA LYS A 126 11.09 -51.49 -18.64
C LYS A 126 11.12 -50.41 -17.55
N ASP A 127 10.80 -49.18 -17.94
CA ASP A 127 10.67 -48.07 -17.01
C ASP A 127 9.48 -48.27 -16.07
N PHE A 128 8.39 -48.91 -16.51
CA PHE A 128 7.24 -49.23 -15.67
C PHE A 128 7.58 -50.27 -14.60
N VAL A 129 8.33 -51.33 -14.93
CA VAL A 129 8.80 -52.31 -13.93
C VAL A 129 9.80 -51.68 -12.96
N SER A 130 10.71 -50.83 -13.46
CA SER A 130 11.65 -50.08 -12.64
C SER A 130 10.92 -49.08 -11.71
N ASN A 131 9.93 -48.36 -12.24
CA ASN A 131 9.12 -47.42 -11.48
C ASN A 131 8.19 -48.14 -10.50
N LEU A 132 7.71 -49.35 -10.80
CA LEU A 132 6.95 -50.15 -9.83
C LEU A 132 7.81 -50.58 -8.65
N ASN A 133 9.04 -51.03 -8.89
CA ASN A 133 9.98 -51.37 -7.82
C ASN A 133 10.35 -50.13 -6.99
N SER A 134 10.67 -49.01 -7.65
CA SER A 134 10.95 -47.73 -6.98
C SER A 134 9.74 -47.18 -6.23
N SER A 135 8.52 -47.39 -6.75
CA SER A 135 7.27 -47.03 -6.07
C SER A 135 7.03 -47.89 -4.83
N SER A 136 7.40 -49.17 -4.86
CA SER A 136 7.32 -50.05 -3.69
C SER A 136 8.27 -49.61 -2.58
N GLU A 137 9.50 -49.24 -2.93
CA GLU A 137 10.47 -48.65 -1.99
C GLU A 137 9.98 -47.31 -1.43
N SER A 138 9.40 -46.46 -2.29
CA SER A 138 8.82 -45.17 -1.89
C SER A 138 7.61 -45.35 -0.96
N LEU A 139 6.78 -46.37 -1.19
CA LEU A 139 5.63 -46.70 -0.33
C LEU A 139 6.09 -47.23 1.04
N SER A 140 7.18 -47.99 1.07
CA SER A 140 7.83 -48.43 2.30
C SER A 140 8.39 -47.24 3.10
N ALA A 141 9.07 -46.32 2.42
CA ALA A 141 9.56 -45.08 3.02
C ALA A 141 8.40 -44.19 3.52
N LEU A 142 7.29 -44.12 2.77
CA LEU A 142 6.09 -43.39 3.18
C LEU A 142 5.47 -43.98 4.45
N ASN A 143 5.34 -45.32 4.53
CA ASN A 143 4.85 -45.98 5.74
C ASN A 143 5.73 -45.67 6.96
N LYS A 144 7.06 -45.61 6.76
CA LYS A 144 7.99 -45.20 7.80
C LYS A 144 7.81 -43.75 8.22
N SER A 145 7.71 -42.81 7.27
CA SER A 145 7.44 -41.41 7.56
C SER A 145 6.07 -41.17 8.22
N VAL A 146 5.04 -41.94 7.85
CA VAL A 146 3.72 -41.89 8.52
C VAL A 146 3.82 -42.39 9.95
N SER A 147 4.60 -43.45 10.21
CA SER A 147 4.87 -43.92 11.57
C SER A 147 5.67 -42.90 12.39
N ASP A 148 6.69 -42.28 11.80
CA ASP A 148 7.51 -41.25 12.46
C ASP A 148 6.71 -39.96 12.70
N ALA A 149 5.79 -39.61 11.78
CA ALA A 149 4.84 -38.52 11.95
C ALA A 149 3.80 -38.83 13.03
N ALA A 150 3.29 -40.06 13.13
CA ALA A 150 2.40 -40.47 14.22
C ALA A 150 3.09 -40.39 15.59
N ASN A 151 4.36 -40.79 15.65
CA ASN A 151 5.20 -40.62 16.85
C ASN A 151 5.45 -39.13 17.17
N SER A 152 5.66 -38.29 16.15
CA SER A 152 5.81 -36.83 16.30
C SER A 152 4.50 -36.14 16.72
N ILE A 153 3.35 -36.63 16.26
CA ILE A 153 2.02 -36.21 16.72
C ILE A 153 1.81 -36.60 18.19
N GLY A 154 2.32 -37.76 18.60
CA GLY A 154 2.43 -38.16 20.00
C GLY A 154 3.28 -37.18 20.83
N ALA A 155 4.34 -36.62 20.26
CA ALA A 155 5.17 -35.58 20.89
C ALA A 155 4.52 -34.17 20.86
N ILE A 156 3.64 -33.87 19.91
CA ILE A 156 2.83 -32.63 19.87
C ILE A 156 1.80 -32.60 21.01
N SER A 157 1.35 -33.75 21.52
CA SER A 157 0.56 -33.82 22.78
C SER A 157 1.32 -33.19 23.97
N THR A 158 2.66 -33.27 23.97
CA THR A 158 3.53 -32.63 24.96
C THR A 158 3.71 -31.11 24.72
N SER A 159 3.34 -30.58 23.55
CA SER A 159 3.32 -29.14 23.16
C SER A 159 2.10 -28.35 23.71
N SER A 160 1.49 -28.80 24.81
CA SER A 160 0.31 -28.18 25.43
C SER A 160 0.52 -26.70 25.83
N GLN A 161 1.76 -26.26 26.12
CA GLN A 161 2.05 -24.86 26.46
C GLN A 161 2.03 -23.91 25.25
N GLU A 162 2.56 -24.31 24.09
CA GLU A 162 2.55 -23.47 22.89
C GLU A 162 1.17 -23.42 22.23
N ALA A 163 0.40 -24.52 22.27
CA ALA A 163 -0.99 -24.56 21.80
C ALA A 163 -1.92 -23.68 22.67
N SER A 164 -1.68 -23.64 23.98
CA SER A 164 -2.39 -22.75 24.92
C SER A 164 -2.06 -21.27 24.63
N LYS A 165 -0.78 -20.93 24.41
CA LYS A 165 -0.38 -19.58 24.00
C LYS A 165 -0.97 -19.17 22.65
N PHE A 166 -1.03 -20.08 21.68
CA PHE A 166 -1.63 -19.81 20.39
C PHE A 166 -3.14 -19.56 20.51
N THR A 167 -3.85 -20.34 21.33
CA THR A 167 -5.27 -20.13 21.61
C THR A 167 -5.53 -18.78 22.29
N GLN A 168 -4.66 -18.36 23.23
CA GLN A 168 -4.74 -17.04 23.86
C GLN A 168 -4.46 -15.88 22.89
N GLN A 169 -3.47 -16.04 22.00
CA GLN A 169 -3.16 -15.07 20.95
C GLN A 169 -4.34 -14.94 19.96
N TYR A 170 -4.97 -16.05 19.60
CA TYR A 170 -6.12 -16.07 18.69
C TYR A 170 -7.37 -15.44 19.33
N ALA A 171 -7.60 -15.67 20.63
CA ALA A 171 -8.66 -15.01 21.38
C ALA A 171 -8.45 -13.49 21.47
N LYS A 172 -7.21 -13.02 21.73
CA LYS A 172 -6.85 -11.59 21.72
C LYS A 172 -7.03 -10.96 20.34
N ALA A 173 -6.67 -11.66 19.27
CA ALA A 173 -6.90 -11.19 17.90
C ALA A 173 -8.40 -11.04 17.61
N GLY A 174 -9.24 -11.96 18.10
CA GLY A 174 -10.70 -11.86 18.02
C GLY A 174 -11.27 -10.65 18.77
N GLU A 175 -10.79 -10.38 19.98
CA GLU A 175 -11.16 -9.16 20.73
C GLU A 175 -10.75 -7.88 20.01
N GLN A 176 -9.52 -7.85 19.44
CA GLN A 176 -9.04 -6.70 18.68
C GLN A 176 -9.88 -6.47 17.40
N LEU A 177 -10.29 -7.53 16.71
CA LEU A 177 -11.17 -7.43 15.54
C LEU A 177 -12.56 -6.91 15.90
N SER A 178 -13.12 -7.37 17.04
CA SER A 178 -14.40 -6.88 17.56
C SER A 178 -14.33 -5.39 17.93
N SER A 179 -13.25 -4.99 18.60
CA SER A 179 -12.98 -3.59 18.94
C SER A 179 -12.82 -2.70 17.70
N LEU A 180 -12.11 -3.19 16.67
CA LEU A 180 -11.96 -2.49 15.39
C LEU A 180 -13.30 -2.22 14.71
N ASN A 181 -14.21 -3.20 14.74
CA ASN A 181 -15.53 -3.03 14.13
C ASN A 181 -16.36 -1.97 14.88
N SER A 182 -16.27 -1.94 16.22
CA SER A 182 -16.90 -0.91 17.04
C SER A 182 -16.32 0.48 16.79
N ILE A 183 -15.01 0.60 16.59
CA ILE A 183 -14.36 1.86 16.20
C ILE A 183 -14.84 2.30 14.82
N TYR A 184 -14.97 1.37 13.86
CA TYR A 184 -15.48 1.67 12.52
C TYR A 184 -16.91 2.22 12.57
N GLU A 185 -17.80 1.60 13.34
CA GLU A 185 -19.15 2.12 13.58
C GLU A 185 -19.14 3.51 14.24
N ALA A 186 -18.30 3.70 15.27
CA ALA A 186 -18.16 4.99 15.94
C ALA A 186 -17.65 6.09 14.98
N GLN A 187 -16.68 5.75 14.12
CA GLN A 187 -16.11 6.65 13.13
C GLN A 187 -17.16 7.04 12.07
N ILE A 188 -17.96 6.09 11.60
CA ILE A 188 -19.06 6.36 10.67
C ILE A 188 -20.12 7.25 11.33
N ASN A 189 -20.45 7.01 12.59
CA ASN A 189 -21.42 7.82 13.32
C ASN A 189 -20.92 9.27 13.55
N GLU A 190 -19.64 9.41 13.90
CA GLU A 190 -19.00 10.72 14.05
C GLU A 190 -18.89 11.47 12.72
N ALA A 191 -18.56 10.77 11.62
CA ALA A 191 -18.58 11.34 10.27
C ALA A 191 -19.98 11.84 9.88
N ASN A 192 -21.04 11.10 10.22
CA ASN A 192 -22.42 11.54 10.00
C ASN A 192 -22.77 12.79 10.81
N LYS A 193 -22.38 12.86 12.09
CA LYS A 193 -22.54 14.08 12.90
C LYS A 193 -21.77 15.25 12.30
N HIS A 194 -20.56 15.02 11.82
CA HIS A 194 -19.75 16.03 11.16
C HIS A 194 -20.40 16.55 9.87
N LEU A 195 -20.99 15.67 9.06
CA LEU A 195 -21.78 16.06 7.88
C LEU A 195 -23.02 16.88 8.24
N GLN A 196 -23.72 16.55 9.32
CA GLN A 196 -24.84 17.36 9.81
C GLN A 196 -24.38 18.74 10.30
N ALA A 197 -23.25 18.81 10.98
CA ALA A 197 -22.65 20.08 11.42
C ALA A 197 -22.23 20.94 10.21
N LEU A 198 -21.62 20.33 9.18
CA LEU A 198 -21.28 21.01 7.93
C LEU A 198 -22.52 21.53 7.20
N ASN A 199 -23.57 20.73 7.05
CA ASN A 199 -24.82 21.18 6.43
C ASN A 199 -25.45 22.34 7.20
N SER A 200 -25.46 22.27 8.53
CA SER A 200 -25.95 23.36 9.39
C SER A 200 -25.09 24.62 9.28
N TYR A 201 -23.77 24.46 9.17
CA TYR A 201 -22.83 25.56 8.94
C TYR A 201 -23.08 26.24 7.58
N TYR A 202 -23.26 25.46 6.50
CA TYR A 202 -23.61 26.00 5.19
C TYR A 202 -24.95 26.74 5.20
N ALA A 203 -25.97 26.20 5.89
CA ALA A 203 -27.24 26.89 6.08
C ALA A 203 -27.07 28.21 6.85
N GLY A 204 -26.23 28.22 7.89
CA GLY A 204 -25.85 29.41 8.64
C GLY A 204 -25.14 30.46 7.77
N ILE A 205 -24.17 30.05 6.96
CA ILE A 205 -23.49 30.94 6.00
C ILE A 205 -24.49 31.55 5.01
N ASN A 206 -25.40 30.75 4.47
CA ASN A 206 -26.38 31.24 3.51
C ASN A 206 -27.34 32.26 4.15
N SER A 207 -27.70 32.06 5.42
CA SER A 207 -28.46 33.01 6.22
C SER A 207 -27.69 34.32 6.48
N VAL A 208 -26.40 34.22 6.83
CA VAL A 208 -25.53 35.39 7.02
C VAL A 208 -25.36 36.15 5.71
N ALA A 209 -25.14 35.47 4.58
CA ALA A 209 -25.06 36.10 3.26
C ALA A 209 -26.35 36.87 2.92
N GLY A 210 -27.52 36.28 3.19
CA GLY A 210 -28.80 36.97 3.05
C GLY A 210 -28.95 38.20 3.96
N SER A 211 -28.45 38.12 5.19
CA SER A 211 -28.49 39.21 6.17
C SER A 211 -27.53 40.37 5.83
N VAL A 212 -26.41 40.06 5.17
CA VAL A 212 -25.48 41.06 4.64
C VAL A 212 -26.12 41.82 3.49
N VAL A 213 -26.80 41.13 2.58
CA VAL A 213 -27.54 41.77 1.48
C VAL A 213 -28.69 42.64 2.00
N SER A 214 -29.42 42.21 3.04
CA SER A 214 -30.44 43.07 3.66
C SER A 214 -29.84 44.27 4.37
N SER A 215 -28.67 44.14 5.01
CA SER A 215 -27.97 45.26 5.64
C SER A 215 -27.52 46.31 4.63
N GLU A 216 -27.12 45.90 3.42
CA GLU A 216 -26.81 46.82 2.33
C GLU A 216 -28.06 47.64 1.93
N LYS A 217 -29.21 46.99 1.84
CA LYS A 217 -30.50 47.66 1.55
C LYS A 217 -30.92 48.62 2.66
N ASP A 218 -30.73 48.25 3.92
CA ASP A 218 -31.02 49.12 5.06
C ASP A 218 -30.08 50.35 5.09
N ALA A 219 -28.82 50.19 4.69
CA ALA A 219 -27.88 51.29 4.55
C ALA A 219 -28.28 52.27 3.43
N GLU A 220 -28.79 51.77 2.30
CA GLU A 220 -29.36 52.61 1.23
C GLU A 220 -30.58 53.40 1.71
N LEU A 221 -31.52 52.74 2.40
CA LEU A 221 -32.70 53.40 2.96
C LEU A 221 -32.32 54.46 3.99
N PHE A 222 -31.37 54.16 4.86
CA PHE A 222 -30.85 55.12 5.84
C PHE A 222 -30.20 56.34 5.16
N LYS A 223 -29.40 56.12 4.11
CA LYS A 223 -28.82 57.20 3.31
C LYS A 223 -29.90 58.07 2.66
N ALA A 224 -30.96 57.45 2.12
CA ALA A 224 -32.08 58.18 1.53
C ALA A 224 -32.82 59.03 2.58
N GLU A 225 -33.03 58.50 3.78
CA GLU A 225 -33.72 59.22 4.85
C GLU A 225 -32.86 60.34 5.43
N LEU A 226 -31.54 60.14 5.53
CA LEU A 226 -30.59 61.23 5.86
C LEU A 226 -30.60 62.34 4.81
N ALA A 227 -30.68 61.99 3.52
CA ALA A 227 -30.78 62.99 2.45
C ALA A 227 -32.06 63.83 2.58
N LYS A 228 -33.20 63.20 2.87
CA LYS A 228 -34.46 63.92 3.14
C LYS A 228 -34.37 64.78 4.39
N LEU A 229 -33.81 64.27 5.48
CA LEU A 229 -33.64 65.03 6.72
C LEU A 229 -32.78 66.28 6.48
N ASN A 230 -31.67 66.14 5.75
CA ASN A 230 -30.81 67.25 5.41
C ASN A 230 -31.53 68.30 4.53
N ALA A 231 -32.32 67.86 3.55
CA ALA A 231 -33.15 68.74 2.74
C ALA A 231 -34.20 69.51 3.57
N ASN A 232 -34.83 68.84 4.53
CA ASN A 232 -35.77 69.47 5.47
C ASN A 232 -35.07 70.47 6.39
N ILE A 233 -33.90 70.15 6.92
CA ILE A 233 -33.10 71.09 7.73
C ILE A 233 -32.69 72.31 6.91
N GLN A 234 -32.27 72.13 5.65
CA GLN A 234 -31.96 73.25 4.76
C GLN A 234 -33.18 74.13 4.49
N SER A 235 -34.34 73.52 4.21
CA SER A 235 -35.60 74.23 4.00
C SER A 235 -36.01 75.02 5.25
N LEU A 236 -35.86 74.42 6.43
CA LEU A 236 -36.16 75.08 7.70
C LEU A 236 -35.20 76.24 7.98
N ASN A 237 -33.89 76.05 7.75
CA ASN A 237 -32.89 77.11 7.86
C ASN A 237 -33.15 78.26 6.87
N GLN A 238 -33.64 77.97 5.67
CA GLN A 238 -34.01 78.97 4.69
C GLN A 238 -35.22 79.81 5.15
N VAL A 239 -36.24 79.17 5.76
CA VAL A 239 -37.38 79.85 6.37
C VAL A 239 -36.97 80.68 7.60
N TYR A 240 -36.09 80.16 8.45
CA TYR A 240 -35.54 80.94 9.57
C TYR A 240 -34.69 82.11 9.08
N GLY A 241 -33.91 81.94 8.01
CA GLY A 241 -33.12 83.00 7.40
C GLY A 241 -33.98 84.10 6.77
N SER A 242 -35.05 83.72 6.07
CA SER A 242 -36.01 84.68 5.52
C SER A 242 -36.79 85.41 6.62
N MET A 243 -37.14 84.73 7.71
CA MET A 243 -37.79 85.33 8.88
C MET A 243 -36.85 86.27 9.64
N LEU A 244 -35.57 85.91 9.82
CA LEU A 244 -34.55 86.78 10.42
C LEU A 244 -34.30 88.03 9.58
N THR A 245 -34.27 87.88 8.25
CA THR A 245 -34.12 89.00 7.31
C THR A 245 -35.34 89.92 7.36
N ALA A 246 -36.56 89.34 7.44
CA ALA A 246 -37.81 90.07 7.58
C ALA A 246 -38.01 90.74 8.96
N MET A 247 -37.26 90.32 9.99
CA MET A 247 -37.26 90.97 11.32
C MET A 247 -36.16 92.03 11.48
N LYS A 248 -35.19 92.11 10.54
CA LYS A 248 -34.07 93.08 10.57
C LYS A 248 -34.20 94.20 9.53
N GLY A 249 -35.11 94.06 8.57
CA GLY A 249 -35.56 95.14 7.67
C GLY A 249 -36.88 95.72 8.18
#